data_AF-A0A6P2D3L6-F1
#
_entry.id   AF-A0A6P2D3L6-F1
#
_cell.length_a   1.000
_cell.length_b   1.000
_cell.length_c   1.000
_cell.angle_alpha   90.00
_cell.angle_beta   90.00
_cell.angle_gamma   90.00
#
_symmetry.space_group_name_H-M   'P 1'
#
loop_
_entity.id
_entity.type
_entity.pdbx_description
1 polymer ?
#
loop_
_entity_poly.entity_id
_entity_poly.type
_entity_poly.pdbx_seq_one_letter_code
_entity_poly.pdbx_strand_id
1 'polypeptide(L)'
;MPRSPSVSSHRLHKPSGQAVVTIRTLDGVRRDVYLGTFNSPESRVEYGRVIAELATAPLAPQPSRVTGPAVSARLTVDQLLLAFLAHAEKHYRRADGTLTDQFDEYKFPSSAISGRALAC
;
A
#
# COMPACT_ATOMS: atom_id res chain seq x y z
N MET A 1 -0.18 3.25 -9.70
CA MET A 1 0.91 2.62 -10.46
C MET A 1 1.51 1.50 -9.62
N PRO A 2 1.64 0.26 -10.15
CA PRO A 2 2.44 -0.77 -9.52
C PRO A 2 3.88 -0.26 -9.42
N ARG A 3 4.50 -0.31 -8.22
CA ARG A 3 5.92 0.05 -8.11
C ARG A 3 6.75 -1.03 -8.76
N SER A 4 7.67 -0.65 -9.64
CA SER A 4 8.71 -1.55 -10.13
C SER A 4 9.46 -2.17 -8.95
N PRO A 5 9.78 -3.48 -9.00
CA PRO A 5 10.54 -4.12 -7.93
C PRO A 5 11.92 -3.47 -7.86
N SER A 6 12.14 -2.62 -6.85
CA SER A 6 13.46 -2.06 -6.57
C SER A 6 14.30 -3.09 -5.83
N VAL A 7 15.56 -3.24 -6.21
CA VAL A 7 16.53 -4.04 -5.43
C VAL A 7 16.53 -3.52 -3.99
N SER A 8 16.38 -4.45 -3.03
CA SER A 8 16.33 -4.13 -1.61
C SER A 8 17.66 -3.55 -1.15
N SER A 9 17.65 -2.36 -0.57
CA SER A 9 18.87 -1.60 -0.24
C SER A 9 19.56 -2.13 1.01
N HIS A 10 20.89 -2.24 0.96
CA HIS A 10 21.78 -2.48 2.11
C HIS A 10 21.87 -1.23 3.00
N ARG A 11 21.25 -1.27 4.19
CA ARG A 11 21.10 -0.10 5.07
C ARG A 11 21.80 -0.30 6.41
N LEU A 12 22.21 0.80 7.03
CA LEU A 12 22.72 0.80 8.40
C LEU A 12 21.56 0.87 9.40
N HIS A 13 21.45 -0.14 10.26
CA HIS A 13 20.62 -0.06 11.44
C HIS A 13 21.35 0.68 12.56
N LYS A 14 21.10 1.99 12.61
CA LYS A 14 21.77 2.95 13.51
C LYS A 14 21.96 2.49 14.96
N PRO A 15 20.96 1.93 15.66
CA PRO A 15 21.15 1.59 17.08
C PRO A 15 22.05 0.37 17.30
N SER A 16 22.16 -0.54 16.33
CA SER A 16 22.97 -1.76 16.46
C SER A 16 24.31 -1.72 15.73
N GLY A 17 24.50 -0.75 14.82
CA GLY A 17 25.66 -0.73 13.92
C GLY A 17 25.64 -1.80 12.82
N GLN A 18 24.57 -2.59 12.70
CA GLN A 18 24.49 -3.71 11.78
C GLN A 18 23.96 -3.31 10.40
N ALA A 19 24.39 -4.05 9.38
CA ALA A 19 23.80 -4.07 8.06
C ALA A 19 22.43 -4.76 8.09
N VAL A 20 21.43 -4.12 7.49
CA VAL A 20 20.07 -4.61 7.38
C VAL A 20 19.57 -4.52 5.96
N VAL A 21 18.85 -5.56 5.53
CA VAL A 21 18.05 -5.57 4.31
C VAL A 21 16.62 -5.95 4.64
N THR A 22 15.68 -5.16 4.14
CA THR A 22 14.26 -5.53 4.20
C THR A 22 13.91 -6.41 3.00
N ILE A 23 13.51 -7.65 3.29
CA ILE A 23 13.03 -8.62 2.31
C ILE A 23 11.52 -8.79 2.42
N ARG A 24 10.89 -9.34 1.39
CA ARG A 24 9.51 -9.82 1.45
C ARG A 24 9.52 -11.35 1.48
N THR A 25 8.91 -11.92 2.51
CA THR A 25 8.71 -13.36 2.62
C THR A 25 7.68 -13.83 1.58
N LEU A 26 7.63 -15.13 1.30
CA LEU A 26 6.64 -15.76 0.41
C LEU A 26 5.18 -15.41 0.81
N ASP A 27 4.93 -15.21 2.11
CA ASP A 27 3.63 -14.78 2.64
C ASP A 27 3.30 -13.30 2.38
N GLY A 28 4.16 -12.56 1.66
CA GLY A 28 4.03 -11.14 1.36
C GLY A 28 4.38 -10.20 2.51
N VAL A 29 4.78 -10.73 3.67
CA VAL A 29 5.18 -9.96 4.86
C VAL A 29 6.58 -9.38 4.68
N ARG A 30 6.80 -8.15 5.16
CA ARG A 30 8.13 -7.52 5.18
C ARG A 30 8.90 -7.97 6.40
N ARG A 31 10.15 -8.39 6.21
CA ARG A 31 11.07 -8.80 7.28
C ARG A 31 12.42 -8.11 7.10
N ASP A 32 13.01 -7.70 8.20
CA ASP A 32 14.39 -7.20 8.22
C ASP A 32 15.36 -8.34 8.54
N VAL A 33 16.39 -8.49 7.71
CA VAL A 33 17.48 -9.46 7.88
C VAL A 33 18.74 -8.70 8.25
N TYR A 34 19.35 -9.10 9.36
CA TYR A 34 20.62 -8.58 9.85
C TYR A 34 21.77 -9.37 9.25
N LEU A 35 22.74 -8.67 8.65
CA LEU A 35 23.85 -9.26 7.89
C LEU A 35 25.19 -9.14 8.63
N GLY A 36 25.17 -8.73 9.90
CA GLY A 36 26.37 -8.44 10.69
C GLY A 36 26.78 -6.96 10.62
N THR A 37 28.03 -6.64 10.95
CA THR A 37 28.51 -5.25 11.06
C THR A 37 28.38 -4.50 9.72
N PHE A 38 27.84 -3.29 9.76
CA PHE A 38 27.66 -2.50 8.53
C PHE A 38 28.98 -2.22 7.82
N ASN A 39 28.97 -2.36 6.49
CA ASN A 39 30.12 -2.16 5.60
C ASN A 39 31.28 -3.15 5.81
N SER A 40 31.12 -4.22 6.57
CA SER A 40 32.10 -5.29 6.65
C SER A 40 32.13 -6.12 5.35
N PRO A 41 33.26 -6.77 5.01
CA PRO A 41 33.30 -7.70 3.88
C PRO A 41 32.27 -8.84 4.04
N GLU A 42 32.10 -9.35 5.26
CA GLU A 42 31.10 -10.38 5.58
C GLU A 42 29.68 -9.92 5.27
N SER A 43 29.30 -8.71 5.68
CA SER A 43 27.96 -8.17 5.43
C SER A 43 27.66 -8.00 3.94
N ARG A 44 28.68 -7.66 3.13
CA ARG A 44 28.55 -7.53 1.68
C ARG A 44 28.41 -8.88 0.99
N VAL A 45 29.08 -9.91 1.48
CA VAL A 45 28.95 -11.28 0.97
C VAL A 45 27.55 -11.82 1.29
N GLU A 46 27.10 -11.69 2.53
CA GLU A 46 25.73 -12.09 2.93
C GLU A 46 24.66 -11.30 2.19
N TYR A 47 24.88 -9.99 1.97
CA TYR A 47 24.01 -9.18 1.12
C TYR A 47 23.89 -9.77 -0.29
N GLY A 48 25.01 -10.11 -0.93
CA GLY A 48 25.02 -10.73 -2.25
C GLY A 48 24.26 -12.05 -2.28
N ARG A 49 24.44 -12.90 -1.25
CA ARG A 49 23.71 -14.17 -1.10
C ARG A 49 22.20 -13.95 -1.02
N VAL A 50 21.75 -13.03 -0.17
CA VAL A 50 20.32 -12.72 0.03
C VAL A 50 19.70 -12.14 -1.24
N ILE A 51 20.39 -11.24 -1.95
CA ILE A 51 19.88 -10.67 -3.21
C ILE A 51 19.77 -11.74 -4.30
N ALA A 52 20.74 -12.66 -4.41
CA ALA A 52 20.69 -13.75 -5.37
C ALA A 52 19.53 -14.74 -5.08
N GLU A 53 19.30 -15.04 -3.79
CA GLU A 53 18.16 -15.84 -3.34
C GLU A 53 16.83 -15.17 -3.72
N LEU A 54 16.71 -13.85 -3.52
CA LEU A 54 15.51 -13.09 -3.92
C LEU A 54 15.32 -12.99 -5.43
N ALA A 55 16.40 -12.97 -6.21
CA ALA A 55 16.34 -12.91 -7.67
C ALA A 55 15.87 -14.24 -8.30
N THR A 56 16.10 -15.36 -7.60
CA THR A 56 15.71 -16.71 -8.05
C THR A 56 14.40 -17.18 -7.43
N ALA A 57 13.98 -16.60 -6.31
CA ALA A 57 12.71 -16.92 -5.69
C ALA A 57 11.55 -16.59 -6.66
N PRO A 58 10.58 -17.52 -6.85
CA PRO A 58 9.38 -17.21 -7.59
C PRO A 58 8.70 -16.03 -6.90
N LEU A 59 8.42 -14.96 -7.65
CA LEU A 59 7.71 -13.81 -7.15
C LEU A 59 6.39 -14.33 -6.59
N ALA A 60 6.28 -14.46 -5.26
CA ALA A 60 5.03 -14.81 -4.62
C ALA A 60 3.98 -13.88 -5.23
N PRO A 61 2.85 -14.40 -5.74
CA PRO A 61 1.84 -13.56 -6.36
C PRO A 61 1.58 -12.46 -5.35
N GLN A 62 1.97 -11.23 -5.70
CA GLN A 62 1.69 -10.11 -4.82
C GLN A 62 0.19 -10.23 -4.58
N PRO A 63 -0.29 -10.21 -3.31
CA PRO A 63 -1.71 -10.10 -3.11
C PRO A 63 -2.08 -8.85 -3.90
N SER A 64 -2.73 -9.06 -5.04
CA SER A 64 -3.15 -7.97 -5.90
C SER A 64 -4.01 -7.17 -4.96
N ARG A 65 -3.48 -6.04 -4.48
CA ARG A 65 -4.32 -5.08 -3.78
C ARG A 65 -5.37 -4.78 -4.83
N VAL A 66 -6.60 -5.20 -4.51
CA VAL A 66 -7.75 -5.36 -5.40
C VAL A 66 -7.87 -6.76 -6.04
N THR A 67 -8.28 -7.75 -5.24
CA THR A 67 -9.32 -8.70 -5.68
C THR A 67 -10.68 -8.02 -5.55
N GLY A 68 -10.86 -6.94 -6.30
CA GLY A 68 -12.15 -6.65 -6.91
C GLY A 68 -12.13 -7.34 -8.26
N PRO A 69 -13.29 -7.74 -8.83
CA PRO A 69 -13.32 -8.26 -10.19
C PRO A 69 -12.54 -7.29 -11.10
N ALA A 70 -11.71 -7.81 -11.99
CA ALA A 70 -10.98 -6.99 -12.95
C ALA A 70 -12.00 -6.22 -13.78
N VAL A 71 -12.35 -5.00 -13.35
CA VAL A 71 -13.27 -4.14 -14.09
C VAL A 71 -12.46 -3.44 -15.16
N SER A 72 -11.99 -4.25 -16.11
CA SER A 72 -11.61 -3.82 -17.45
C SER A 72 -12.85 -3.68 -18.34
N ALA A 73 -14.05 -3.74 -17.75
CA ALA A 73 -15.27 -3.26 -18.38
C ALA A 73 -15.35 -1.75 -18.19
N ARG A 74 -15.77 -1.02 -19.22
CA ARG A 74 -16.06 0.41 -19.15
C ARG A 74 -17.01 0.70 -17.97
N LEU A 75 -16.46 1.07 -16.83
CA LEU A 75 -17.23 1.48 -15.66
C LEU A 75 -17.99 2.76 -16.02
N THR A 76 -19.28 2.77 -15.74
CA THR A 76 -20.02 4.02 -15.71
C THR A 76 -19.63 4.80 -14.44
N VAL A 77 -19.82 6.12 -14.45
CA VAL A 77 -19.55 6.97 -13.28
C VAL A 77 -20.38 6.52 -12.07
N ASP A 78 -21.60 6.06 -12.30
CA ASP A 78 -22.50 5.53 -11.26
C ASP A 78 -21.93 4.27 -10.59
N GLN A 79 -21.45 3.30 -11.38
CA GLN A 79 -20.83 2.09 -10.86
C GLN A 79 -19.55 2.39 -10.07
N LEU A 80 -18.78 3.37 -10.50
CA LEU A 80 -17.61 3.86 -9.76
C LEU A 80 -18.03 4.48 -8.43
N LEU A 81 -19.06 5.32 -8.42
CA LEU A 81 -19.58 5.97 -7.22
C LEU A 81 -20.09 4.94 -6.20
N LEU A 82 -20.88 3.96 -6.63
CA LEU A 82 -21.38 2.89 -5.76
C LEU A 82 -20.24 2.05 -5.17
N ALA A 83 -19.25 1.68 -5.99
CA ALA A 83 -18.08 0.94 -5.52
C ALA A 83 -17.24 1.76 -4.52
N PHE A 84 -17.10 3.05 -4.76
CA PHE A 84 -16.43 3.98 -3.85
C PHE A 84 -17.18 4.10 -2.52
N LEU A 85 -18.50 4.30 -2.52
CA LEU A 85 -19.29 4.42 -1.29
C LEU A 85 -19.20 3.15 -0.43
N ALA A 86 -19.24 1.96 -1.04
CA ALA A 86 -19.06 0.69 -0.33
C ALA A 86 -17.66 0.53 0.30
N HIS A 87 -16.63 1.11 -0.34
CA HIS A 87 -15.29 1.17 0.23
C HIS A 87 -15.21 2.20 1.37
N ALA A 88 -15.75 3.39 1.15
CA ALA A 88 -15.76 4.50 2.09
C ALA A 88 -16.40 4.10 3.43
N GLU A 89 -17.51 3.34 3.39
CA GLU A 89 -18.19 2.86 4.60
C GLU A 89 -17.30 1.95 5.47
N LYS A 90 -16.37 1.22 4.86
CA LYS A 90 -15.45 0.32 5.57
C LYS A 90 -14.20 1.05 6.04
N HIS A 91 -13.75 2.04 5.26
CA HIS A 91 -12.48 2.73 5.48
C HIS A 91 -12.58 3.90 6.45
N TYR A 92 -13.65 4.70 6.34
CA TYR A 92 -13.86 5.91 7.12
C TYR A 92 -14.61 5.59 8.42
N ARG A 93 -13.95 4.83 9.29
CA ARG A 93 -14.43 4.51 10.64
C ARG A 93 -13.49 5.04 11.70
N ARG A 94 -14.06 5.53 12.80
CA ARG A 94 -13.34 5.87 14.02
C ARG A 94 -12.93 4.58 14.75
N ALA A 95 -12.05 4.71 15.75
CA ALA A 95 -11.59 3.58 16.55
C ALA A 95 -12.73 2.85 17.30
N ASP A 96 -13.86 3.53 17.50
CA ASP A 96 -15.10 3.00 18.10
C ASP A 96 -16.03 2.31 17.08
N GLY A 97 -15.66 2.26 15.80
CA GLY A 97 -16.42 1.64 14.72
C GLY A 97 -17.49 2.53 14.08
N THR A 98 -17.73 3.74 14.61
CA THR A 98 -18.66 4.71 14.03
C THR A 98 -18.11 5.30 12.73
N LEU A 99 -18.99 5.65 11.78
CA LEU A 99 -18.59 6.31 10.55
C LEU A 99 -18.13 7.74 10.86
N THR A 100 -17.06 8.19 10.20
CA THR A 100 -16.62 9.59 10.31
C THR A 100 -17.51 10.50 9.47
N ASP A 101 -17.54 11.79 9.80
CA ASP A 101 -18.34 12.80 9.11
C ASP A 101 -17.95 12.94 7.61
N GLN A 102 -16.74 12.49 7.25
CA GLN A 102 -16.28 12.39 5.86
C GLN A 102 -17.15 11.44 5.03
N PHE A 103 -17.68 10.37 5.62
CA PHE A 103 -18.58 9.45 4.90
C PHE A 103 -19.91 10.14 4.54
N ASP A 104 -20.46 10.93 5.46
CA ASP A 104 -21.71 11.66 5.24
C ASP A 104 -21.55 12.74 4.16
N GLU A 105 -20.39 13.40 4.09
CA GLU A 105 -20.09 14.38 3.04
C GLU A 105 -20.10 13.76 1.63
N TYR A 106 -19.61 12.53 1.48
CA TYR A 106 -19.65 11.82 0.21
C TYR A 106 -21.04 11.27 -0.15
N LYS A 107 -21.82 10.86 0.84
CA LYS A 107 -23.15 10.26 0.63
C LYS A 107 -24.25 11.30 0.46
N PHE A 108 -24.15 12.40 1.20
CA PHE A 108 -25.09 13.50 1.21
C PHE A 108 -24.30 14.81 1.08
N PRO A 109 -23.82 15.15 -0.13
CA PRO A 109 -23.23 16.46 -0.34
C PRO A 109 -24.28 17.49 0.07
N SER A 110 -24.03 18.21 1.15
CA SER A 110 -24.96 19.25 1.61
C SER A 110 -25.15 20.20 0.44
N SER A 111 -26.41 20.40 0.05
CA SER A 111 -26.78 21.33 -1.02
C SER A 111 -26.55 22.77 -0.54
N ALA A 112 -25.29 23.17 -0.42
CA ALA A 112 -24.87 24.56 -0.37
C ALA A 112 -24.77 25.18 -1.77
N ILE A 113 -25.32 24.52 -2.79
CA ILE A 113 -25.60 25.10 -4.11
C ILE A 113 -27.08 25.54 -4.11
N SER A 114 -27.46 26.40 -3.17
CA SER A 114 -28.66 27.21 -3.33
C SER A 114 -28.27 28.40 -4.21
N GLY A 115 -28.49 28.22 -5.52
CA GLY A 115 -28.34 29.27 -6.51
C GLY A 115 -29.21 30.47 -6.11
N ARG A 116 -28.53 31.57 -5.80
CA ARG A 116 -29.00 32.95 -5.78
C ARG A 116 -30.11 33.15 -6.81
N ALA A 117 -31.33 33.37 -6.32
CA ALA A 117 -32.48 33.71 -7.14
C ALA A 117 -32.12 34.89 -8.06
N LEU A 118 -32.27 34.70 -9.37
CA LEU A 118 -32.37 35.78 -10.33
C LEU A 118 -33.69 36.50 -10.05
N ALA A 119 -33.60 37.68 -9.45
CA ALA A 119 -34.68 38.65 -9.46
C ALA A 119 -34.76 39.24 -10.88
N CYS A 120 -35.92 39.08 -11.52
CA CYS A 120 -36.35 39.92 -12.63
C CYS A 120 -37.09 41.14 -12.07
#